data_AF-A0A126PD63-F1
#
_entry.id   AF-A0A126PD63-F1
#
_cell.length_a   1.000
_cell.length_b   1.000
_cell.length_c   1.000
_cell.angle_alpha   90.00
_cell.angle_beta   90.00
_cell.angle_gamma   90.00
#
_symmetry.space_group_name_H-M   'P 1'
#
loop_
_entity.id
_entity.type
_entity.pdbx_description
1 polymer ?
#
loop_
_entity_poly.entity_id
_entity_poly.type
_entity_poly.pdbx_seq_one_letter_code
_entity_poly.pdbx_strand_id
1 'polypeptide(L)'
;MYTDQDNEEDAFMKLTTPQKAAMKKEGTEKKHMFTSTITSDNKRRLTNYQANKPGGAQTTDVLNQALKRFFDTNKQYADVDPVDPGWG
;
A
#
# COMPACT_ATOMS: atom_id res chain seq x y z
N MET A 1 -14.89 35.25 51.02
CA MET A 1 -16.09 35.94 50.51
C MET A 1 -15.76 36.36 49.08
N TYR A 2 -16.49 35.82 48.10
CA TYR A 2 -16.54 36.29 46.69
C TYR A 2 -17.07 37.75 46.68
N THR A 3 -16.76 38.61 45.72
CA THR A 3 -17.30 38.67 44.33
C THR A 3 -16.49 39.71 43.53
N ASP A 4 -16.11 39.41 42.29
CA ASP A 4 -16.70 39.90 41.01
C ASP A 4 -16.49 41.42 40.82
N GLN A 5 -15.86 41.88 39.72
CA GLN A 5 -16.49 42.48 38.51
C GLN A 5 -15.43 43.45 37.93
N ASP A 6 -15.18 43.70 36.63
CA ASP A 6 -15.90 43.66 35.36
C ASP A 6 -14.81 43.55 34.25
N ASN A 7 -14.91 42.66 33.24
CA ASN A 7 -15.62 42.80 31.95
C ASN A 7 -14.72 43.32 30.80
N GLU A 8 -15.03 42.83 29.60
CA GLU A 8 -14.60 43.26 28.25
C GLU A 8 -13.35 42.51 27.71
N GLU A 9 -13.52 41.35 27.06
CA GLU A 9 -13.95 41.19 25.65
C GLU A 9 -13.14 42.05 24.67
N ASP A 10 -12.04 41.48 24.17
CA ASP A 10 -11.47 41.72 22.83
C ASP A 10 -10.15 40.93 22.78
N ALA A 11 -9.72 40.24 21.75
CA ALA A 11 -10.29 39.81 20.50
C ALA A 11 -9.19 38.92 19.90
N PHE A 12 -9.60 38.01 19.01
CA PHE A 12 -8.80 37.65 17.85
C PHE A 12 -7.49 36.81 18.01
N MET A 13 -7.61 35.57 17.52
CA MET A 13 -6.62 34.85 16.68
C MET A 13 -5.35 34.34 17.39
N LYS A 14 -5.24 33.07 17.81
CA LYS A 14 -5.15 31.85 16.98
C LYS A 14 -4.40 32.04 15.64
N LEU A 15 -3.06 32.02 15.67
CA LEU A 15 -2.15 31.61 14.58
C LEU A 15 -0.71 31.81 15.11
N THR A 16 0.31 30.96 15.00
CA THR A 16 0.53 29.66 14.39
C THR A 16 1.94 29.27 14.85
N THR A 17 2.07 28.23 15.69
CA THR A 17 3.35 27.54 15.80
C THR A 17 3.52 26.77 14.49
N PRO A 18 4.60 26.92 13.72
CA PRO A 18 4.78 26.16 12.50
C PRO A 18 4.87 24.68 12.88
N GLN A 19 3.79 23.93 12.61
CA GLN A 19 3.84 22.48 12.57
C GLN A 19 4.95 22.14 11.57
N LYS A 20 6.07 21.59 12.08
CA LYS A 20 7.03 20.85 11.27
C LYS A 20 6.19 19.99 10.33
N ALA A 21 6.33 20.24 9.02
CA ALA A 21 5.68 19.47 7.99
C ALA A 21 5.81 18.00 8.37
N ALA A 22 4.71 17.41 8.82
CA ALA A 22 4.66 16.00 9.09
C ALA A 22 4.97 15.37 7.74
N MET A 23 6.18 14.82 7.63
CA MET A 23 6.57 13.94 6.54
C MET A 23 5.38 13.01 6.36
N LYS A 24 4.64 13.19 5.24
CA LYS A 24 3.50 12.34 4.93
C LYS A 24 4.06 10.94 5.02
N LYS A 25 3.69 10.19 6.06
CA LYS A 25 3.94 8.76 6.10
C LYS A 25 3.25 8.27 4.84
N GLU A 26 4.06 7.89 3.87
CA GLU A 26 3.66 7.17 2.67
C GLU A 26 2.61 6.17 3.13
N GLY A 27 1.38 6.42 2.70
CA GLY A 27 0.23 5.69 3.22
C GLY A 27 0.50 4.22 2.97
N THR A 28 0.27 3.39 3.99
CA THR A 28 0.21 1.93 3.84
C THR A 28 -0.64 1.62 2.62
N GLU A 29 0.00 1.33 1.48
CA GLU A 29 -0.70 1.04 0.25
C GLU A 29 -1.63 -0.13 0.53
N LYS A 30 -2.93 0.07 0.33
CA LYS A 30 -3.90 -0.98 0.55
C LYS A 30 -3.57 -2.09 -0.45
N LYS A 31 -3.12 -3.24 0.04
CA LYS A 31 -2.86 -4.39 -0.82
C LYS A 31 -4.17 -4.85 -1.44
N HIS A 32 -4.29 -4.72 -2.75
CA HIS A 32 -5.44 -5.24 -3.48
C HIS A 32 -5.23 -6.73 -3.72
N MET A 33 -6.12 -7.55 -3.16
CA MET A 33 -6.13 -8.99 -3.44
C MET A 33 -6.66 -9.21 -4.85
N PHE A 34 -5.99 -10.06 -5.61
CA PHE A 34 -6.49 -10.57 -6.87
C PHE A 34 -6.40 -12.08 -6.88
N THR A 35 -7.28 -12.71 -7.66
CA THR A 35 -7.27 -14.15 -7.89
C THR A 35 -6.96 -14.40 -9.37
N SER A 36 -6.20 -15.46 -9.64
CA SER A 36 -5.88 -15.86 -11.01
C SER A 36 -5.68 -17.37 -11.08
N THR A 37 -5.89 -17.92 -12.27
CA THR A 37 -5.69 -19.34 -12.54
C THR A 37 -4.30 -19.56 -13.11
N ILE A 38 -3.59 -20.58 -12.63
CA ILE A 38 -2.31 -21.02 -13.19
C ILE A 38 -2.46 -22.38 -13.85
N THR A 39 -1.56 -22.70 -14.79
CA THR A 39 -1.53 -24.01 -15.44
C THR A 39 -1.22 -25.13 -14.44
N SER A 40 -1.63 -26.35 -14.78
CA SER A 40 -1.36 -27.56 -13.96
C SER A 40 0.14 -27.77 -13.73
N ASP A 41 0.96 -27.52 -14.75
CA ASP A 41 2.42 -27.62 -14.65
C ASP A 41 3.01 -26.59 -13.68
N ASN A 42 2.55 -25.35 -13.73
CA ASN A 42 2.99 -24.32 -12.80
C ASN A 42 2.54 -24.64 -11.37
N LYS A 43 1.35 -25.20 -11.19
CA LYS A 43 0.87 -25.70 -9.89
C LYS A 43 1.80 -26.79 -9.34
N ARG A 44 2.19 -27.77 -10.16
CA ARG A 44 3.12 -28.84 -9.77
C ARG A 44 4.50 -28.27 -9.38
N ARG A 45 5.04 -27.34 -10.17
CA ARG A 45 6.32 -26.67 -9.86
C ARG A 45 6.26 -25.90 -8.55
N LEU A 46 5.15 -25.21 -8.29
CA LEU A 46 4.91 -24.49 -7.04
C LEU A 46 4.90 -25.45 -5.84
N THR A 47 4.14 -26.55 -5.91
CA THR A 47 4.12 -27.56 -4.84
C THR A 47 5.51 -28.10 -4.54
N ASN A 48 6.29 -28.44 -5.58
CA ASN A 48 7.66 -28.90 -5.40
C ASN A 48 8.56 -27.84 -4.77
N TYR A 49 8.43 -26.57 -5.19
CA TYR A 49 9.19 -25.47 -4.60
C TYR A 49 8.87 -25.29 -3.11
N GLN A 50 7.59 -25.34 -2.75
CA GLN A 50 7.13 -25.19 -1.37
C GLN A 50 7.63 -26.32 -0.47
N ALA A 51 7.61 -27.56 -0.97
CA ALA A 51 8.09 -28.73 -0.24
C ALA A 51 9.59 -28.68 0.06
N ASN A 52 10.39 -28.07 -0.84
CA ASN A 52 11.85 -28.01 -0.72
C ASN A 52 12.35 -26.74 -0.02
N LYS A 53 11.49 -25.75 0.25
CA LYS A 53 11.92 -24.49 0.90
C LYS A 53 11.90 -24.65 2.42
N PRO A 54 13.02 -24.45 3.12
CA PRO A 54 13.03 -24.48 4.59
C PRO A 54 12.11 -23.39 5.14
N GLY A 55 11.21 -23.78 6.04
CA GLY A 55 10.23 -22.88 6.67
C GLY A 55 8.87 -22.77 5.97
N GLY A 56 8.66 -23.45 4.83
CA GLY A 56 7.37 -23.47 4.13
C GLY A 56 7.04 -22.14 3.44
N ALA A 57 7.15 -22.10 2.12
CA ALA A 57 6.82 -20.89 1.37
C ALA A 57 5.30 -20.72 1.23
N GLN A 58 4.74 -19.57 1.62
CA GLN A 58 3.35 -19.23 1.31
C GLN A 58 3.16 -19.08 -0.20
N THR A 59 2.06 -19.62 -0.73
CA THR A 59 1.76 -19.57 -2.18
C THR A 59 1.78 -18.14 -2.70
N THR A 60 1.14 -17.22 -1.97
CA THR A 60 1.04 -15.80 -2.33
C THR A 60 2.42 -15.14 -2.45
N ASP A 61 3.35 -15.45 -1.55
CA ASP A 61 4.69 -14.85 -1.57
C ASP A 61 5.50 -15.35 -2.77
N VAL A 62 5.40 -16.65 -3.07
CA VAL A 62 6.09 -17.24 -4.23
C VAL A 62 5.56 -16.64 -5.53
N LEU A 63 4.24 -16.49 -5.66
CA LEU A 63 3.61 -15.90 -6.83
C LEU A 63 3.97 -14.41 -6.98
N ASN A 64 3.92 -13.64 -5.90
CA ASN A 64 4.31 -12.22 -5.92
C ASN A 64 5.77 -12.04 -6.31
N GLN A 65 6.68 -12.89 -5.81
CA GLN A 65 8.09 -12.85 -6.19
C GLN A 65 8.30 -13.24 -7.65
N ALA A 66 7.58 -14.24 -8.15
CA ALA A 66 7.65 -14.66 -9.55
C ALA A 66 7.15 -13.55 -10.49
N LEU A 67 6.03 -12.91 -10.16
CA LEU A 67 5.48 -11.79 -10.91
C LEU A 67 6.42 -10.58 -10.89
N LYS A 68 6.98 -10.23 -9.73
CA LYS A 68 7.96 -9.16 -9.62
C LYS A 68 9.16 -9.40 -10.55
N ARG A 69 9.76 -10.59 -10.51
CA ARG A 69 10.89 -10.96 -11.39
C ARG A 69 10.51 -10.90 -12.87
N PHE A 70 9.29 -11.31 -13.21
CA PHE A 70 8.79 -11.25 -14.57
C PHE A 70 8.74 -9.81 -15.07
N PHE A 71 8.15 -8.88 -14.31
CA PHE A 71 8.09 -7.47 -14.70
C PHE A 71 9.45 -6.77 -14.66
N ASP A 72 10.31 -7.09 -13.69
CA ASP A 72 11.69 -6.59 -13.62
C ASP A 72 12.49 -6.97 -14.89
N THR A 73 12.25 -8.17 -15.43
CA THR A 73 12.90 -8.67 -16.66
C THR A 73 12.23 -8.13 -17.92
N ASN A 74 10.91 -7.98 -17.91
CA ASN A 74 10.11 -7.56 -19.06
C ASN A 74 9.54 -6.16 -18.85
N LYS A 75 10.43 -5.16 -18.81
CA LYS A 75 10.07 -3.75 -18.55
C LYS A 75 8.99 -3.20 -19.48
N GLN A 76 8.86 -3.74 -20.69
CA GLN A 76 7.78 -3.42 -21.63
C GLN A 76 6.36 -3.61 -21.04
N TYR A 77 6.21 -4.43 -20.00
CA TYR A 77 4.94 -4.67 -19.30
C TYR A 77 4.85 -3.97 -17.93
N ALA A 78 5.91 -3.30 -17.47
CA ALA A 78 5.96 -2.69 -16.15
C ALA A 78 5.31 -1.29 -16.11
N ASP A 79 5.40 -0.56 -17.23
CA ASP A 79 4.93 0.84 -17.36
C ASP A 79 3.70 0.96 -18.28
N VAL A 80 2.97 -0.13 -18.53
CA VAL A 80 1.71 -0.02 -19.26
C VAL A 80 0.71 0.62 -18.32
N ASP A 81 0.39 1.89 -18.57
CA ASP A 81 -0.67 2.58 -17.84
C ASP A 81 -1.91 1.68 -17.82
N PRO A 82 -2.53 1.47 -16.64
CA PRO A 82 -3.78 0.74 -16.59
C PRO A 82 -4.75 1.46 -17.53
N VAL A 83 -5.17 0.77 -18.59
CA VAL A 83 -6.16 1.29 -19.54
C VAL A 83 -7.34 1.77 -18.69
N ASP A 84 -7.55 3.08 -18.63
CA ASP A 84 -8.71 3.67 -17.97
C ASP A 84 -9.93 2.98 -18.59
N PRO A 85 -10.69 2.18 -17.82
CA PRO A 85 -11.92 1.60 -18.33
C PRO A 85 -12.90 2.77 -18.41
N GLY A 86 -12.78 3.55 -19.49
CA GLY A 86 -13.67 4.64 -19.82
C GLY A 86 -15.08 4.08 -19.85
N TRP A 87 -15.84 4.35 -18.79
CA TRP A 87 -17.28 4.23 -18.80
C TRP A 87 -17.78 5.34 -19.73
N GLY A 88 -17.84 5.03 -21.02
CA GLY A 88 -18.53 5.82 -22.03
C GLY A 88 -20.04 5.66 -21.96
#